data_AF-A0A2N7XTP3-F1
#
_entry.id   AF-A0A2N7XTP3-F1
#
_cell.length_a   1.000
_cell.length_b   1.000
_cell.length_c   1.000
_cell.angle_alpha   90.00
_cell.angle_beta   90.00
_cell.angle_gamma   90.00
#
_symmetry.space_group_name_H-M   'P 1'
#
loop_
_entity.id
_entity.type
_entity.pdbx_description
1 polymer ?
#
loop_
_entity_poly.entity_id
_entity_poly.type
_entity_poly.pdbx_seq_one_letter_code
_entity_poly.pdbx_strand_id
1 'polypeptide(L)'
;NKAGYAFSVGLVASQVYTPMAATMAAGMTPPLGIALATWLFRSRFTAEEREAGGAAAVLGMAFITEGAIPFAARDPFRVIPSLMIGSALA
;
A
#
# COMPACT_ATOMS: atom_id res chain seq x y z
N ASN A 1 -9.59 4.11 -2.89
CA ASN A 1 -10.60 4.84 -2.09
C ASN A 1 -10.80 6.25 -2.67
N LYS A 2 -11.71 6.46 -3.63
CA LYS A 2 -11.94 7.80 -4.24
C LYS A 2 -12.75 8.73 -3.35
N ALA A 3 -13.67 8.19 -2.54
CA ALA A 3 -14.53 8.98 -1.66
C ALA A 3 -13.76 9.58 -0.46
N GLY A 4 -12.91 8.79 0.20
CA GLY A 4 -12.09 9.28 1.32
C GLY A 4 -11.05 10.32 0.91
N TYR A 5 -10.48 10.18 -0.29
CA TYR A 5 -9.58 11.19 -0.86
C TYR A 5 -10.32 12.50 -1.14
N ALA A 6 -11.48 12.45 -1.80
CA ALA A 6 -12.28 13.65 -2.07
C ALA A 6 -12.71 14.38 -0.78
N PHE A 7 -13.11 13.64 0.25
CA PHE A 7 -13.42 14.19 1.58
C PHE A 7 -12.20 14.87 2.20
N SER A 8 -11.03 14.21 2.17
CA SER A 8 -9.79 14.76 2.72
C SER A 8 -9.33 16.01 1.97
N VAL A 9 -9.46 16.05 0.64
CA VAL A 9 -9.20 17.26 -0.18
C VAL A 9 -10.13 18.40 0.24
N GLY A 10 -11.41 18.13 0.45
CA GLY A 10 -12.38 19.13 0.89
C GLY A 10 -12.03 19.77 2.24
N LEU A 11 -11.44 18.99 3.16
CA LEU A 11 -11.00 19.47 4.47
C LEU A 11 -9.73 20.33 4.44
N VAL A 12 -8.90 20.20 3.39
CA VAL A 12 -7.73 21.08 3.19
C VAL A 12 -8.15 22.55 3.05
N ALA A 13 -9.28 22.82 2.38
CA ALA A 13 -9.83 24.18 2.26
C ALA A 13 -10.23 24.79 3.62
N SER A 14 -10.53 23.92 4.59
CA SER A 14 -10.83 24.30 5.98
C SER A 14 -9.60 24.29 6.90
N GLN A 15 -8.38 24.25 6.34
CA GLN A 15 -7.10 24.17 7.07
C GLN A 15 -6.95 22.90 7.93
N VAL A 16 -7.70 21.83 7.63
CA VAL A 16 -7.62 20.55 8.33
C VAL A 16 -6.83 19.55 7.48
N TYR A 17 -5.54 19.41 7.78
CA TYR A 17 -4.58 18.63 6.97
C TYR A 17 -4.43 17.16 7.40
N THR A 18 -4.79 16.84 8.63
CA THR A 18 -4.63 15.50 9.21
C THR A 18 -5.30 14.38 8.40
N PRO A 19 -6.51 14.55 7.81
CA PRO A 19 -7.17 13.49 7.05
C PRO A 19 -6.48 13.23 5.70
N MET A 20 -5.91 14.28 5.09
CA MET A 20 -5.11 14.16 3.88
C MET A 20 -3.83 13.38 4.16
N ALA A 21 -3.12 13.71 5.25
CA ALA A 21 -1.92 12.99 5.66
C ALA A 21 -2.21 11.49 5.92
N ALA A 22 -3.29 11.17 6.63
CA ALA A 22 -3.71 9.79 6.88
C ALA A 22 -4.06 9.06 5.57
N THR A 23 -4.79 9.71 4.65
CA THR A 23 -5.14 9.10 3.36
C THR A 23 -3.90 8.81 2.50
N MET A 24 -2.90 9.69 2.53
CA MET A 24 -1.62 9.47 1.85
C MET A 24 -0.81 8.36 2.54
N ALA A 25 -0.74 8.32 3.87
CA ALA A 25 -0.04 7.26 4.58
C ALA A 25 -0.65 5.88 4.29
N ALA A 26 -1.97 5.76 4.42
CA ALA A 26 -2.73 4.54 4.16
C ALA A 26 -2.60 4.06 2.70
N GLY A 27 -2.44 4.97 1.73
CA GLY A 27 -2.24 4.59 0.33
C GLY A 27 -0.84 4.06 0.02
N MET A 28 0.19 4.45 0.78
CA MET A 28 1.55 3.90 0.63
C MET A 28 1.72 2.55 1.32
N THR A 29 0.88 2.23 2.31
CA THR A 29 1.00 1.02 3.14
C THR A 29 0.96 -0.29 2.34
N PRO A 30 0.07 -0.50 1.34
CA PRO A 30 0.02 -1.77 0.62
C PRO A 30 1.32 -2.13 -0.14
N PRO A 31 1.84 -1.28 -1.05
CA PRO A 31 3.07 -1.61 -1.79
C PRO A 31 4.31 -1.66 -0.88
N LEU A 32 4.41 -0.79 0.13
CA LEU A 32 5.51 -0.83 1.09
C LEU A 32 5.45 -2.06 2.01
N GLY A 33 4.26 -2.46 2.44
CA GLY A 33 4.05 -3.66 3.26
C GLY A 33 4.45 -4.94 2.51
N ILE A 34 4.14 -5.01 1.20
CA ILE A 34 4.60 -6.10 0.34
C ILE A 34 6.11 -6.08 0.15
N ALA A 35 6.70 -4.92 -0.14
CA ALA A 35 8.14 -4.78 -0.25
C ALA A 35 8.85 -5.27 1.02
N LEU A 36 8.37 -4.84 2.19
CA LEU A 36 8.88 -5.30 3.48
C LEU A 36 8.68 -6.81 3.69
N ALA A 37 7.52 -7.36 3.33
CA ALA A 37 7.26 -8.79 3.44
C ALA A 37 8.22 -9.63 2.57
N THR A 38 8.50 -9.19 1.34
CA THR A 38 9.44 -9.89 0.43
C THR A 38 10.88 -9.84 0.94
N TRP A 39 11.24 -8.82 1.72
CA TRP A 39 12.55 -8.69 2.33
C TRP A 39 12.68 -9.52 3.61
N LEU A 40 11.69 -9.44 4.50
CA LEU A 40 11.69 -10.12 5.80
C LEU A 40 11.43 -11.62 5.70
N PHE A 41 10.50 -12.02 4.84
CA PHE A 41 10.12 -13.43 4.65
C PHE A 41 10.60 -13.97 3.32
N ARG A 42 11.84 -13.62 2.94
CA ARG A 42 12.44 -13.98 1.65
C ARG A 42 12.20 -15.44 1.26
N SER A 43 12.32 -16.39 2.20
CA SER A 43 12.10 -17.84 1.99
C SER A 43 10.69 -18.24 1.53
N ARG A 44 9.68 -17.38 1.72
CA ARG A 44 8.29 -17.61 1.32
C ARG A 44 7.96 -17.13 -0.10
N PHE A 45 8.84 -16.34 -0.72
CA PHE A 45 8.63 -15.70 -2.02
C PHE A 45 9.58 -16.26 -3.09
N THR A 46 9.09 -16.32 -4.34
CA THR A 46 9.89 -16.74 -5.51
C THR A 46 10.95 -15.70 -5.87
N ALA A 47 11.86 -16.05 -6.78
CA ALA A 47 12.86 -15.11 -7.28
C ALA A 47 12.20 -13.90 -7.96
N GLU A 48 11.17 -14.12 -8.78
CA GLU A 48 10.43 -13.03 -9.44
C GLU A 48 9.70 -12.15 -8.43
N GLU A 49 9.12 -12.73 -7.37
CA GLU A 49 8.41 -11.96 -6.34
C GLU A 49 9.33 -11.08 -5.50
N ARG A 50 10.56 -11.51 -5.28
CA ARG A 50 11.56 -10.70 -4.56
C ARG A 50 12.04 -9.52 -5.41
N GLU A 51 12.14 -9.71 -6.73
CA GLU A 51 12.46 -8.63 -7.67
C GLU A 51 11.29 -7.64 -7.78
N ALA A 52 10.07 -8.16 -7.92
CA ALA A 52 8.84 -7.38 -7.90
C ALA A 52 8.64 -6.63 -6.56
N GLY A 53 9.10 -7.19 -5.45
CA GLY A 53 9.07 -6.54 -4.13
C GLY A 53 9.94 -5.28 -4.06
N GLY A 54 11.10 -5.29 -4.73
CA GLY A 54 11.93 -4.09 -4.90
C GLY A 54 11.24 -3.01 -5.74
N ALA A 55 10.62 -3.41 -6.85
CA ALA A 55 9.81 -2.50 -7.66
C ALA A 55 8.61 -1.93 -6.88
N ALA A 56 7.92 -2.77 -6.10
CA ALA A 56 6.82 -2.36 -5.22
C ALA A 56 7.28 -1.34 -4.16
N ALA A 57 8.52 -1.42 -3.66
CA ALA A 57 9.08 -0.42 -2.74
C ALA A 57 9.17 0.95 -3.40
N VAL A 58 9.73 1.01 -4.62
CA VAL A 58 9.89 2.26 -5.38
C VAL A 58 8.54 2.86 -5.75
N LEU A 59 7.62 2.02 -6.23
CA LEU A 59 6.25 2.45 -6.57
C LEU A 59 5.49 2.93 -5.31
N GLY A 60 5.63 2.24 -4.18
CA GLY A 60 5.00 2.63 -2.92
C GLY A 60 5.50 3.96 -2.38
N MET A 61 6.79 4.25 -2.51
CA MET A 61 7.35 5.57 -2.17
C MET A 61 6.82 6.68 -3.08
N ALA A 62 6.48 6.36 -4.33
CA ALA A 62 5.88 7.29 -5.29
C ALA A 62 4.35 7.40 -5.17
N PHE A 63 3.74 6.83 -4.14
CA PHE A 63 2.28 6.76 -3.96
C PHE A 63 1.55 5.96 -5.07
N ILE A 64 2.24 5.01 -5.69
CA ILE A 64 1.72 4.13 -6.74
C ILE A 64 1.40 2.76 -6.11
N THR A 65 0.13 2.35 -6.18
CA THR A 65 -0.38 1.15 -5.49
C THR A 65 -0.41 -0.09 -6.38
N GLU A 66 -0.16 0.08 -7.67
CA GLU A 66 -0.17 -0.96 -8.69
C GLU A 66 0.87 -2.05 -8.43
N GLY A 67 1.97 -1.73 -7.72
CA GLY A 67 2.98 -2.70 -7.30
C GLY A 67 2.43 -3.83 -6.41
N ALA A 68 1.26 -3.65 -5.79
CA ALA A 68 0.61 -4.66 -4.96
C ALA A 68 -0.31 -5.62 -5.74
N ILE A 69 -0.76 -5.23 -6.93
CA ILE A 69 -1.70 -6.01 -7.76
C ILE A 69 -1.19 -7.42 -8.08
N PRO A 70 0.06 -7.63 -8.55
CA PRO A 70 0.53 -8.97 -8.90
C PRO A 70 0.58 -9.92 -7.69
N PHE A 71 0.85 -9.40 -6.49
CA PHE A 71 0.85 -10.19 -5.25
C PHE A 71 -0.56 -10.56 -4.80
N ALA A 72 -1.50 -9.61 -4.89
CA ALA A 72 -2.91 -9.85 -4.58
C ALA A 72 -3.57 -10.80 -5.59
N ALA A 73 -3.17 -10.77 -6.86
CA ALA A 73 -3.66 -11.71 -7.87
C ALA A 73 -3.20 -13.14 -7.61
N ARG A 74 -2.01 -13.33 -7.02
CA ARG A 74 -1.43 -14.65 -6.78
C ARG A 74 -1.88 -15.30 -5.48
N ASP A 75 -2.00 -14.53 -4.40
CA ASP A 75 -2.54 -14.99 -3.10
C ASP A 75 -3.59 -14.00 -2.55
N PRO A 76 -4.78 -13.91 -3.17
CA PRO A 76 -5.79 -12.94 -2.82
C PRO A 76 -6.29 -13.09 -1.38
N PHE A 77 -6.41 -14.33 -0.89
CA PHE A 77 -6.97 -14.62 0.42
C PHE A 77 -6.07 -14.19 1.57
N ARG A 78 -4.74 -14.16 1.40
CA ARG A 78 -3.84 -13.67 2.45
C ARG A 78 -3.45 -12.22 2.25
N VAL A 79 -3.23 -11.81 1.00
CA VAL A 79 -2.72 -10.47 0.68
C VAL A 79 -3.82 -9.44 0.87
N ILE A 80 -5.02 -9.62 0.31
CA ILE A 80 -6.07 -8.59 0.38
C ILE A 80 -6.47 -8.25 1.83
N PRO A 81 -6.74 -9.23 2.73
CA PRO A 81 -7.07 -8.91 4.11
C PRO A 81 -5.91 -8.23 4.86
N SER A 82 -4.66 -8.66 4.62
CA SER A 82 -3.49 -8.07 5.26
C SER A 82 -3.28 -6.61 4.82
N LEU A 83 -3.44 -6.32 3.52
CA LEU A 83 -3.35 -4.95 2.99
C LEU A 83 -4.49 -4.08 3.50
N MET A 84 -5.71 -4.62 3.59
CA MET A 84 -6.86 -3.89 4.13
C MET A 84 -6.67 -3.53 5.60
N ILE A 85 -6.26 -4.48 6.44
CA ILE A 85 -6.02 -4.23 7.87
C ILE A 85 -4.84 -3.27 8.04
N GLY A 86 -3.74 -3.47 7.30
CA GLY A 86 -2.58 -2.57 7.34
C GLY A 86 -2.93 -1.14 6.96
N SER A 87 -3.71 -0.95 5.89
CA SER A 87 -4.14 0.38 5.44
C SER A 87 -5.21 1.01 6.33
N ALA A 88 -5.95 0.21 7.11
CA ALA A 88 -6.94 0.72 8.05
C ALA A 88 -6.32 1.19 9.38
N LEU A 89 -5.13 0.67 9.72
CA LEU A 89 -4.38 1.04 10.94
C LEU A 89 -3.35 2.15 10.73
N ALA A 90 -2.95 2.41 9.48
CA ALA A 90 -2.04 3.48 9.09
C ALA A 90 -2.73 4.85 9.08
#